data_AF-A0A2A4VVW3-F1
#
_entry.id   AF-A0A2A4VVW3-F1
#
_cell.length_a   1.000
_cell.length_b   1.000
_cell.length_c   1.000
_cell.angle_alpha   90.00
_cell.angle_beta   90.00
_cell.angle_gamma   90.00
#
_symmetry.space_group_name_H-M   'P 1'
#
loop_
_entity.id
_entity.type
_entity.pdbx_description
1 polymer ?
#
loop_
_entity_poly.entity_id
_entity_poly.type
_entity_poly.pdbx_seq_one_letter_code
_entity_poly.pdbx_strand_id
1 'polypeptide(L)' 'MSENEPDDENEQSSKSRIKPQSMGVGLALGVALGVALDNLAIGIALGVVFGVAHGLKSSSKSEDD' A
#
# COMPACT_ATOMS: atom_id res chain seq x y z
N MET A 1 20.49 -31.01 18.33
CA MET A 1 19.88 -30.07 19.31
C MET A 1 19.65 -28.78 18.53
N SER A 2 18.41 -28.60 18.04
CA SER A 2 17.45 -27.52 18.44
C SER A 2 18.00 -26.14 18.10
N GLU A 3 17.35 -25.26 17.33
CA GLU A 3 15.92 -24.94 17.11
C GLU A 3 15.93 -24.01 15.84
N ASN A 4 15.14 -24.17 14.76
CA ASN A 4 13.79 -23.61 14.54
C ASN A 4 13.46 -22.43 15.47
N GLU A 5 13.32 -21.15 15.09
CA GLU A 5 12.29 -20.44 14.29
C GLU A 5 12.43 -18.91 14.61
N PRO A 6 11.74 -17.94 13.95
CA PRO A 6 11.10 -17.98 12.63
C PRO A 6 11.65 -16.91 11.66
N ASP A 7 11.48 -17.20 10.39
CA ASP A 7 11.55 -16.27 9.27
C ASP A 7 10.62 -15.07 9.48
N ASP A 8 11.22 -13.89 9.65
CA ASP A 8 10.52 -12.60 9.54
C ASP A 8 10.30 -12.35 8.04
N GLU A 9 9.26 -13.00 7.53
CA GLU A 9 8.75 -12.96 6.17
C GLU A 9 8.16 -11.58 5.84
N ASN A 10 9.03 -10.56 5.81
CA ASN A 10 8.80 -9.34 5.04
C ASN A 10 9.22 -9.61 3.59
N GLU A 11 8.42 -10.44 2.93
CA GLU A 11 8.57 -10.81 1.53
C GLU A 11 8.26 -9.60 0.64
N GLN A 12 9.25 -8.71 0.51
CA GLN A 12 9.21 -7.58 -0.40
C GLN A 12 10.29 -7.72 -1.48
N SER A 13 10.33 -8.88 -2.14
CA SER A 13 11.16 -9.05 -3.34
C SER A 13 10.67 -10.21 -4.20
N SER A 14 9.83 -9.91 -5.20
CA SER A 14 9.73 -10.71 -6.42
C SER A 14 9.08 -9.92 -7.56
N LYS A 15 9.96 -9.31 -8.37
CA LYS A 15 9.87 -9.13 -9.82
C LYS A 15 8.48 -9.18 -10.48
N SER A 16 7.76 -8.06 -10.46
CA SER A 16 6.91 -7.63 -11.57
C SER A 16 6.91 -6.10 -11.62
N ARG A 17 7.00 -5.52 -12.82
CA ARG A 17 7.06 -4.06 -13.04
C ARG A 17 5.67 -3.42 -12.96
N ILE A 18 4.94 -3.73 -11.90
CA ILE A 18 3.84 -2.93 -11.38
C ILE A 18 4.13 -2.86 -9.89
N LYS A 19 4.27 -1.67 -9.30
CA LYS A 19 4.53 -1.53 -7.86
C LYS A 19 3.18 -1.45 -7.13
N PRO A 20 2.59 -2.57 -6.65
CA PRO A 20 1.34 -2.54 -5.88
C PRO A 20 1.49 -1.82 -4.53
N GLN A 21 2.71 -1.43 -4.16
CA GLN A 21 3.03 -0.72 -2.92
C GLN A 21 2.26 0.60 -2.74
N SER A 22 1.84 1.27 -3.82
CA SER A 22 1.12 2.55 -3.71
C SER A 22 -0.27 2.42 -3.08
N MET A 23 -0.96 1.30 -3.28
CA MET A 23 -2.26 1.04 -2.68
C MET A 23 -2.17 0.67 -1.20
N GLY A 24 -1.18 -0.14 -0.83
CA GLY A 24 -0.97 -0.55 0.56
C GLY A 24 -0.68 0.65 1.48
N VAL A 25 0.13 1.60 1.01
CA VAL A 25 0.45 2.82 1.76
C VAL A 25 -0.78 3.73 1.91
N GLY A 26 -1.56 3.93 0.84
CA GLY A 26 -2.78 4.74 0.88
C GLY A 26 -3.81 4.17 1.87
N LEU A 27 -4.04 2.85 1.84
CA LEU A 27 -4.95 2.19 2.78
C LEU A 27 -4.44 2.23 4.23
N ALA A 28 -3.16 1.96 4.48
CA ALA A 28 -2.60 1.99 5.84
C ALA A 28 -2.75 3.39 6.47
N LEU A 29 -2.44 4.45 5.71
CA LEU A 29 -2.65 5.84 6.13
C LEU A 29 -4.13 6.17 6.33
N GLY A 30 -4.98 5.74 5.39
CA GLY A 30 -6.43 5.96 5.48
C GLY A 30 -7.06 5.31 6.70
N VAL A 31 -6.71 4.05 6.99
CA VAL A 31 -7.16 3.31 8.18
C VAL A 31 -6.69 4.01 9.45
N ALA A 32 -5.40 4.36 9.54
CA ALA A 32 -4.84 5.03 10.72
C ALA A 32 -5.54 6.38 11.00
N LEU A 33 -5.79 7.18 9.96
CA LEU A 33 -6.52 8.44 10.07
C LEU A 33 -8.00 8.22 10.41
N GLY A 34 -8.65 7.22 9.80
CA GLY A 34 -10.05 6.88 10.08
C GLY A 34 -10.28 6.44 11.52
N VAL A 35 -9.36 5.65 12.06
CA VAL A 35 -9.37 5.24 13.48
C VAL A 35 -9.12 6.43 14.40
N ALA A 36 -8.19 7.32 14.05
CA ALA A 36 -7.91 8.53 14.84
C ALA A 36 -9.09 9.52 14.88
N LEU A 37 -9.90 9.57 13.81
CA LEU A 37 -11.08 10.43 13.68
C LEU A 37 -12.37 9.75 14.15
N ASP A 38 -12.29 8.53 14.67
CA ASP A 38 -13.44 7.65 14.99
C ASP A 38 -14.44 7.53 13.82
N ASN A 39 -13.93 7.65 12.59
CA ASN A 39 -14.66 7.67 11.34
C ASN A 39 -13.91 6.88 10.27
N LEU A 40 -13.96 5.56 10.41
CA LEU A 40 -13.31 4.64 9.48
C LEU A 40 -13.79 4.82 8.04
N ALA A 41 -15.07 5.14 7.84
CA ALA A 41 -15.63 5.39 6.50
C ALA A 41 -14.89 6.52 5.76
N ILE A 42 -14.59 7.63 6.46
CA ILE A 42 -13.83 8.74 5.88
C ILE A 42 -12.38 8.34 5.67
N GLY A 43 -11.77 7.65 6.64
CA GLY A 43 -10.39 7.18 6.53
C GLY A 43 -10.14 6.29 5.32
N ILE A 44 -11.00 5.28 5.11
CA ILE A 44 -10.91 4.39 3.95
C ILE A 44 -11.15 5.16 2.65
N ALA A 45 -12.16 6.04 2.60
CA ALA A 45 -12.43 6.84 1.41
C ALA A 45 -11.21 7.70 1.02
N LEU A 46 -10.57 8.37 1.99
CA LEU A 46 -9.37 9.16 1.77
C LEU A 46 -8.18 8.29 1.37
N GLY A 47 -7.96 7.16 2.05
CA GLY A 47 -6.87 6.23 1.76
C GLY A 47 -6.94 5.64 0.36
N VAL A 48 -8.15 5.28 -0.09
CA VAL A 48 -8.41 4.81 -1.46
C VAL A 48 -8.19 5.94 -2.46
N VAL A 49 -8.72 7.14 -2.22
CA VAL A 49 -8.51 8.31 -3.11
C VAL A 49 -7.02 8.61 -3.28
N PHE A 50 -6.25 8.64 -2.20
CA PHE A 50 -4.80 8.88 -2.26
C PHE A 50 -4.03 7.72 -2.88
N GLY A 51 -4.37 6.46 -2.55
CA GLY A 51 -3.74 5.27 -3.12
C GLY A 51 -3.97 5.15 -4.63
N VAL A 52 -5.20 5.37 -5.08
CA VAL A 52 -5.58 5.38 -6.50
C VAL A 52 -4.95 6.58 -7.22
N ALA A 53 -5.06 7.80 -6.69
CA ALA A 53 -4.50 8.99 -7.34
C ALA A 53 -2.98 8.89 -7.52
N HIS A 54 -2.27 8.34 -6.54
CA HIS A 54 -0.84 8.11 -6.64
C HIS A 54 -0.51 6.96 -7.61
N GLY A 55 -1.28 5.88 -7.58
CA GLY A 55 -1.10 4.73 -8.49
C GLY A 55 -1.33 5.08 -9.96
N LEU A 56 -2.38 5.84 -10.27
CA LEU A 56 -2.68 6.30 -11.63
C LEU A 56 -1.59 7.23 -12.17
N LYS A 57 -1.05 8.13 -11.34
CA LYS A 57 0.05 9.03 -11.73
C LYS A 57 1.36 8.28 -12.01
N SER A 58 1.56 7.11 -11.39
CA SER A 58 2.73 6.25 -11.67
C SER A 58 2.54 5.38 -12.91
N SER A 59 1.30 5.15 -13.34
CA SER A 59 0.99 4.35 -14.54
C SER A 59 1.03 5.18 -15.83
N SER A 60 0.91 6.50 -15.74
CA SER A 60 1.02 7.41 -16.90
C SER A 60 2.46 7.83 -17.24
N LYS A 61 3.47 7.06 -16.81
CA LYS A 61 4.87 7.26 -17.22
C LYS A 61 5.45 5.98 -17.80
N SER A 62 4.76 5.41 -18.78
CA SER A 62 5.25 4.32 -19.63
C SER A 62 4.47 4.28 -20.95
N GLU A 63 4.24 5.43 -21.57
CA GLU A 63 3.71 5.55 -22.94
C GLU A 63 4.08 6.96 -23.43
N ASP A 64 5.35 7.10 -23.84
CA ASP A 64 5.78 7.73 -25.09
C ASP A 64 7.33 7.74 -25.11
N ASP A 65 7.90 7.49 -26.29
CA ASP A 65 9.32 7.39 -26.67
C ASP A 65 10.22 8.51 -26.11
#